data_AF-A0A258VVT7-F1
#
_entry.id   AF-A0A258VVT7-F1
#
_cell.length_a   1.000
_cell.length_b   1.000
_cell.length_c   1.000
_cell.angle_alpha   90.00
_cell.angle_beta   90.00
_cell.angle_gamma   90.00
#
_symmetry.space_group_name_H-M   'P 1'
#
loop_
_entity.id
_entity.type
_entity.pdbx_description
1 polymer ?
#
loop_
_entity_poly.entity_id
_entity_poly.type
_entity_poly.pdbx_seq_one_letter_code
_entity_poly.pdbx_strand_id
1 'polypeptide(L)'
;MKFLKPFLIYTLSCFFLGQLCYWIVQVIEFDFSFTSFPFIGFTTFGNQPYGSFYKMPSYHWEYPATYWWVMSICFGLIAAIWKIFFADFRKWPRILTGILVIPISILLASIPASMLWAYHDMAAGRFLGGGSSFEYMLQQIPVGLQLALPLYIISVPFNIITTACALSLLFTKAPFWKIAAKLRGKQSV
;
A
#
# COMPACT_ATOMS: atom_id res chain seq x y z
N MET A 1 -4.63 7.43 -24.65
CA MET A 1 -5.69 6.98 -23.71
C MET A 1 -5.57 5.53 -23.21
N LYS A 2 -4.85 4.62 -23.90
CA LYS A 2 -4.75 3.19 -23.50
C LYS A 2 -4.10 2.94 -22.12
N PHE A 3 -3.19 3.81 -21.67
CA PHE A 3 -2.53 3.73 -20.37
C PHE A 3 -3.26 4.47 -19.24
N LEU A 4 -3.75 5.68 -19.50
CA LEU A 4 -4.34 6.54 -18.47
C LEU A 4 -5.54 5.88 -17.75
N LYS A 5 -6.41 5.21 -18.50
CA LYS A 5 -7.59 4.55 -17.93
C LYS A 5 -7.22 3.41 -16.96
N PRO A 6 -6.41 2.39 -17.33
CA PRO A 6 -6.00 1.37 -16.39
C PRO A 6 -5.19 1.94 -15.22
N PHE A 7 -4.31 2.91 -15.46
CA PHE A 7 -3.57 3.60 -14.40
C PHE A 7 -4.51 4.17 -13.33
N LEU A 8 -5.47 5.01 -13.72
CA LEU A 8 -6.41 5.62 -12.78
C LEU A 8 -7.26 4.57 -12.05
N ILE A 9 -7.73 3.54 -12.75
CA ILE A 9 -8.53 2.47 -12.13
C ILE A 9 -7.72 1.77 -11.04
N TYR A 10 -6.50 1.34 -11.34
CA TYR A 10 -5.67 0.61 -10.38
C TYR A 10 -5.18 1.49 -9.24
N THR A 11 -4.80 2.75 -9.51
CA THR A 11 -4.43 3.71 -8.47
C THR A 11 -5.60 3.96 -7.50
N LEU A 12 -6.77 4.33 -8.01
CA LEU A 12 -7.93 4.62 -7.16
C LEU A 12 -8.39 3.38 -6.40
N SER A 13 -8.38 2.21 -7.06
CA SER A 13 -8.78 0.97 -6.39
C SER A 13 -7.80 0.58 -5.28
N CYS A 14 -6.49 0.75 -5.50
CA CYS A 14 -5.48 0.52 -4.47
C CYS A 14 -5.64 1.50 -3.31
N PHE A 15 -5.87 2.77 -3.61
CA PHE A 15 -6.08 3.81 -2.60
C PHE A 15 -7.31 3.54 -1.73
N PHE A 16 -8.48 3.33 -2.34
CA PHE A 16 -9.71 3.07 -1.59
C PHE A 16 -9.67 1.75 -0.82
N LEU A 17 -9.02 0.73 -1.37
CA LEU A 17 -8.82 -0.52 -0.66
C LEU A 17 -7.90 -0.34 0.55
N GLY A 18 -6.77 0.35 0.38
CA GLY A 18 -5.85 0.66 1.48
C GLY A 18 -6.54 1.46 2.59
N GLN A 19 -7.32 2.48 2.21
CA GLN A 19 -8.15 3.25 3.12
C GLN A 19 -9.17 2.37 3.85
N LEU A 20 -9.90 1.52 3.14
CA LEU A 20 -10.88 0.61 3.74
C LEU A 20 -10.22 -0.36 4.73
N CYS A 21 -9.10 -0.96 4.36
CA CYS A 21 -8.39 -1.88 5.24
C CYS A 21 -7.85 -1.15 6.48
N TYR A 22 -7.37 0.09 6.35
CA TYR A 22 -7.01 0.93 7.51
C TYR A 22 -8.20 1.19 8.42
N TRP A 23 -9.36 1.56 7.87
CA TRP A 23 -10.60 1.75 8.64
C TRP A 23 -11.00 0.48 9.37
N ILE A 24 -11.00 -0.66 8.69
CA ILE A 24 -11.32 -1.97 9.29
C ILE A 24 -10.37 -2.24 10.46
N VAL A 25 -9.06 -2.02 10.27
CA VAL A 25 -8.07 -2.21 11.31
C VAL A 25 -8.32 -1.28 12.50
N GLN A 26 -8.55 0.02 12.27
CA GLN A 26 -8.86 0.96 13.36
C GLN A 26 -10.13 0.60 14.12
N VAL A 27 -11.17 0.16 13.43
CA VAL A 27 -12.45 -0.24 14.04
C VAL A 27 -12.30 -1.54 14.84
N ILE A 28 -11.50 -2.50 14.35
CA ILE A 28 -11.25 -3.78 15.04
C ILE A 28 -10.28 -3.61 16.21
N GLU A 29 -9.29 -2.71 16.11
CA GLU A 29 -8.35 -2.42 17.22
C GLU A 29 -9.01 -1.77 18.43
N PHE A 30 -10.23 -1.24 18.29
CA PHE A 30 -11.00 -0.71 19.41
C PHE A 30 -11.33 -1.80 20.48
N ASP A 31 -11.06 -3.08 20.20
CA ASP A 31 -11.33 -4.21 21.11
C ASP A 31 -10.10 -5.12 21.41
N PHE A 32 -8.89 -4.82 20.91
CA PHE A 32 -7.71 -5.68 21.10
C PHE A 32 -6.83 -5.32 22.31
N SER A 33 -7.29 -4.42 23.18
CA SER A 33 -6.50 -3.93 24.30
C SER A 33 -6.45 -4.84 25.54
N PHE A 34 -7.02 -6.06 25.57
CA PHE A 34 -7.13 -6.79 26.85
C PHE A 34 -6.64 -8.24 27.00
N THR A 35 -6.41 -9.09 25.98
CA THR A 35 -6.18 -10.53 26.32
C THR A 35 -5.28 -11.42 25.45
N SER A 36 -4.77 -11.02 24.28
CA SER A 36 -4.29 -12.03 23.29
C SER A 36 -2.79 -12.09 22.97
N PHE A 37 -1.90 -11.30 23.59
CA PHE A 37 -0.44 -11.47 23.41
C PHE A 37 0.35 -11.42 24.73
N PRO A 38 0.57 -12.55 25.41
CA PRO A 38 1.27 -12.58 26.70
C PRO A 38 2.81 -12.47 26.63
N PHE A 39 3.43 -12.21 25.48
CA PHE A 39 4.91 -12.29 25.34
C PHE A 39 5.65 -11.06 24.81
N ILE A 40 4.99 -9.92 24.59
CA ILE A 40 5.70 -8.68 24.28
C ILE A 40 5.07 -7.55 25.09
N GLY A 41 5.74 -7.15 26.17
CA GLY A 41 5.35 -5.99 26.97
C GLY A 41 5.48 -4.71 26.14
N PHE A 42 4.37 -4.25 25.57
CA PHE A 42 4.23 -2.96 24.87
C PHE A 42 3.94 -1.79 25.84
N THR A 43 4.35 -1.89 27.11
CA THR A 43 3.96 -0.91 28.15
C THR A 43 4.83 0.34 28.21
N THR A 44 5.75 0.54 27.27
CA THR A 44 6.53 1.79 27.13
C THR A 44 6.27 2.55 25.83
N PHE A 45 5.41 2.05 24.95
CA PHE A 45 5.05 2.72 23.71
C PHE A 45 3.63 3.28 23.81
N GLY A 46 3.52 4.57 24.10
CA GLY A 46 2.23 5.26 24.16
C GLY A 46 1.34 4.98 22.94
N ASN A 47 0.10 4.56 23.20
CA ASN A 47 -1.10 4.66 22.37
C ASN A 47 -1.13 4.17 20.91
N GLN A 48 -0.14 3.48 20.34
CA GLN A 48 -0.27 3.01 18.94
C GLN A 48 0.36 1.63 18.69
N PRO A 49 -0.43 0.54 18.72
CA PRO A 49 0.04 -0.82 18.46
C PRO A 49 0.75 -0.90 17.11
N TYR A 50 0.16 -0.37 16.04
CA TYR A 50 0.80 -0.36 14.72
C TYR A 50 1.95 0.64 14.56
N GLY A 51 1.94 1.77 15.26
CA GLY A 51 3.08 2.72 15.25
C GLY A 51 4.36 2.05 15.74
N SER A 52 4.24 1.13 16.71
CA SER A 52 5.37 0.37 17.25
C SER A 52 5.80 -0.81 16.34
N PHE A 53 4.87 -1.55 15.73
CA PHE A 53 5.19 -2.63 14.77
C PHE A 53 5.80 -2.11 13.47
N TYR A 54 5.37 -0.92 13.00
CA TYR A 54 5.87 -0.29 11.78
C TYR A 54 7.00 0.72 12.03
N LYS A 55 7.40 0.93 13.29
CA LYS A 55 8.30 2.01 13.72
C LYS A 55 7.97 3.35 13.06
N MET A 56 6.69 3.62 12.78
CA MET A 56 6.27 4.91 12.26
C MET A 56 6.18 5.85 13.46
N PRO A 57 7.03 6.89 13.52
CA PRO A 57 6.92 7.87 14.58
C PRO A 57 5.51 8.47 14.59
N SER A 58 4.99 8.75 15.79
CA SER A 58 3.60 9.15 16.02
C SER A 58 3.11 10.39 15.26
N TYR A 59 3.98 11.25 14.73
CA TYR A 59 3.60 12.41 13.91
C TYR A 59 3.41 12.05 12.42
N HIS A 60 3.94 10.91 11.95
CA HIS A 60 3.65 10.41 10.60
C HIS A 60 2.25 9.81 10.48
N TRP A 61 1.61 9.55 11.63
CA TRP A 61 0.19 9.21 11.71
C TRP A 61 -0.75 10.39 11.43
N GLU A 62 -0.24 11.62 11.39
CA GLU A 62 -1.04 12.79 11.02
C GLU A 62 -1.32 12.82 9.51
N TYR A 63 -0.49 12.15 8.70
CA TYR A 63 -0.58 12.19 7.23
C TYR A 63 -0.53 10.79 6.57
N PRO A 64 -1.37 9.81 6.98
CA PRO A 64 -1.30 8.44 6.44
C PRO A 64 -1.71 8.41 4.95
N ALA A 65 -2.59 9.32 4.53
CA ALA A 65 -3.10 9.38 3.17
C ALA A 65 -2.02 9.65 2.12
N THR A 66 -1.00 10.45 2.43
CA THR A 66 0.06 10.76 1.46
C THR A 66 0.92 9.53 1.15
N TYR A 67 1.22 8.70 2.15
CA TYR A 67 1.95 7.44 1.95
C TYR A 67 1.11 6.41 1.17
N TRP A 68 -0.21 6.36 1.40
CA TRP A 68 -1.09 5.52 0.60
C TRP A 68 -1.16 5.96 -0.86
N TRP A 69 -1.18 7.27 -1.12
CA TRP A 69 -1.13 7.78 -2.48
C TRP A 69 0.16 7.39 -3.18
N VAL A 70 1.32 7.48 -2.51
CA VAL A 70 2.60 7.04 -3.06
C VAL A 70 2.54 5.57 -3.48
N MET A 71 2.11 4.68 -2.58
CA MET A 71 1.96 3.26 -2.89
C MET A 71 0.95 3.01 -4.02
N SER A 72 -0.18 3.71 -4.01
CA SER A 72 -1.26 3.55 -4.99
C SER A 72 -0.86 4.02 -6.39
N ILE A 73 -0.06 5.09 -6.48
CA ILE A 73 0.47 5.59 -7.75
C ILE A 73 1.49 4.60 -8.31
N CYS A 74 2.43 4.13 -7.48
CA CYS A 74 3.41 3.12 -7.89
C CYS A 74 2.72 1.82 -8.33
N PHE A 75 1.76 1.32 -7.55
CA PHE A 75 0.96 0.16 -7.93
C PHE A 75 0.22 0.38 -9.23
N GLY A 76 -0.51 1.50 -9.37
CA GLY A 76 -1.28 1.78 -10.57
C GLY A 76 -0.43 1.90 -11.83
N LEU A 77 0.77 2.47 -11.72
CA LEU A 77 1.75 2.55 -12.80
C LEU A 77 2.18 1.16 -13.26
N ILE A 78 2.64 0.32 -12.33
CA ILE A 78 3.13 -1.03 -12.64
C ILE A 78 2.00 -1.93 -13.12
N ALA A 79 0.83 -1.87 -12.48
CA ALA A 79 -0.37 -2.57 -12.88
C ALA A 79 -0.86 -2.19 -14.29
N ALA A 80 -0.80 -0.90 -14.65
CA ALA A 80 -1.18 -0.42 -15.96
C ALA A 80 -0.20 -0.85 -17.05
N ILE A 81 1.11 -0.74 -16.80
CA ILE A 81 2.16 -1.30 -17.67
C ILE A 81 1.91 -2.80 -17.83
N TRP A 82 1.72 -3.50 -16.72
CA TRP A 82 1.50 -4.94 -16.73
C TRP A 82 0.29 -5.33 -17.59
N LYS A 83 -0.82 -4.61 -17.44
CA LYS A 83 -2.05 -4.83 -18.19
C LYS A 83 -1.88 -4.62 -19.70
N ILE A 84 -1.01 -3.71 -20.11
CA ILE A 84 -0.78 -3.42 -21.53
C ILE A 84 0.09 -4.49 -22.18
N PHE A 85 1.14 -4.94 -21.49
CA PHE A 85 2.16 -5.82 -22.10
C PHE A 85 1.94 -7.31 -21.86
N PHE A 86 1.33 -7.69 -20.72
CA PHE A 86 1.31 -9.08 -20.27
C PHE A 86 -0.09 -9.68 -20.12
N ALA A 87 -1.15 -8.89 -20.30
CA ALA A 87 -2.52 -9.37 -20.09
C ALA A 87 -2.94 -10.49 -21.06
N ASP A 88 -2.34 -10.51 -22.25
CA ASP A 88 -2.61 -11.47 -23.32
C ASP A 88 -1.72 -12.72 -23.24
N PHE A 89 -0.83 -12.80 -22.24
CA PHE A 89 0.01 -13.98 -22.05
C PHE A 89 -0.83 -15.19 -21.63
N ARG A 90 -0.32 -16.40 -21.95
CA ARG A 90 -0.92 -17.68 -21.52
C ARG A 90 -1.01 -17.75 -19.98
N LYS A 91 -1.94 -18.58 -19.49
CA LYS A 91 -2.42 -18.60 -18.08
C LYS A 91 -1.30 -18.49 -17.03
N TRP A 92 -0.25 -19.33 -17.10
CA TRP A 92 0.82 -19.36 -16.10
C TRP A 92 1.75 -18.13 -16.11
N PRO A 93 2.36 -17.73 -17.25
CA PRO A 93 3.14 -16.49 -17.32
C PRO A 93 2.37 -15.24 -16.87
N ARG A 94 1.07 -15.19 -17.17
CA ARG A 94 0.20 -14.10 -16.71
C ARG A 94 0.05 -14.09 -15.19
N ILE A 95 -0.12 -15.25 -14.55
CA ILE A 95 -0.20 -15.34 -13.08
C ILE A 95 1.14 -14.91 -12.45
N LEU A 96 2.25 -15.45 -12.93
CA LEU A 96 3.59 -15.15 -12.40
C LEU A 96 3.91 -13.66 -12.49
N THR A 97 3.73 -13.06 -13.68
CA THR A 97 3.99 -11.63 -13.88
C THR A 97 3.03 -10.75 -13.07
N GLY A 98 1.79 -11.20 -12.87
CA GLY A 98 0.82 -10.50 -12.01
C GLY A 98 1.21 -10.52 -10.53
N ILE A 99 1.76 -11.63 -10.03
CA ILE A 99 2.28 -11.73 -8.66
C ILE A 99 3.46 -10.75 -8.47
N LEU A 100 4.35 -10.63 -9.46
CA LEU A 100 5.51 -9.74 -9.40
C LEU A 100 5.15 -8.24 -9.37
N VAL A 101 3.96 -7.84 -9.82
CA VAL A 101 3.49 -6.45 -9.74
C VAL A 101 3.60 -5.92 -8.32
N ILE A 102 3.25 -6.72 -7.32
CA ILE A 102 3.18 -6.30 -5.92
C ILE A 102 4.56 -6.00 -5.32
N PRO A 103 5.53 -6.94 -5.27
CA PRO A 103 6.86 -6.65 -4.72
C PRO A 103 7.57 -5.55 -5.51
N ILE A 104 7.39 -5.46 -6.83
CA ILE A 104 7.95 -4.36 -7.63
C ILE A 104 7.33 -3.01 -7.22
N SER A 105 6.01 -2.96 -7.04
CA SER A 105 5.32 -1.73 -6.61
C SER A 105 5.80 -1.27 -5.24
N ILE A 106 6.04 -2.20 -4.31
CA ILE A 106 6.55 -1.89 -2.97
C ILE A 106 7.94 -1.30 -3.05
N LEU A 107 8.87 -1.98 -3.73
CA LEU A 107 10.25 -1.48 -3.89
C LEU A 107 10.28 -0.09 -4.52
N LEU A 108 9.44 0.15 -5.53
CA LEU A 108 9.34 1.45 -6.19
C LEU A 108 8.66 2.50 -5.32
N ALA A 109 7.68 2.14 -4.51
CA ALA A 109 7.00 3.05 -3.58
C ALA A 109 7.91 3.44 -2.41
N SER A 110 8.80 2.54 -1.98
CA SER A 110 9.73 2.79 -0.87
C SER A 110 10.65 3.98 -1.12
N ILE A 111 11.05 4.25 -2.36
CA ILE A 111 11.89 5.39 -2.70
C ILE A 111 11.18 6.73 -2.38
N PRO A 112 10.09 7.11 -3.06
CA PRO A 112 9.36 8.34 -2.77
C PRO A 112 8.76 8.35 -1.37
N ALA A 113 8.39 7.20 -0.79
CA ALA A 113 7.90 7.15 0.59
C ALA A 113 9.01 7.51 1.60
N SER A 114 10.26 7.10 1.37
CA SER A 114 11.40 7.48 2.23
C SER A 114 11.72 8.96 2.11
N MET A 115 11.67 9.50 0.89
CA MET A 115 11.86 10.93 0.67
C MET A 115 10.75 11.74 1.33
N LEU A 116 9.50 11.27 1.24
CA LEU A 116 8.35 11.89 1.90
C LEU A 116 8.47 11.82 3.43
N TRP A 117 8.98 10.70 3.97
CA TRP A 117 9.34 10.59 5.38
C TRP A 117 10.36 11.65 5.78
N ALA A 118 11.47 11.75 5.05
CA ALA A 118 12.50 12.75 5.32
C ALA A 118 11.94 14.18 5.25
N TYR A 119 11.01 14.43 4.32
CA TYR A 119 10.30 15.70 4.23
C TYR A 119 9.47 16.00 5.48
N HIS A 120 8.71 15.04 5.99
CA HIS A 120 7.95 15.21 7.23
C HIS A 120 8.86 15.34 8.46
N ASP A 121 10.03 14.68 8.48
CA ASP A 121 11.03 14.86 9.55
C ASP A 121 11.57 16.30 9.56
N MET A 122 11.83 16.87 8.38
CA MET A 122 12.20 18.29 8.24
C MET A 122 11.08 19.22 8.70
N ALA A 123 9.83 18.97 8.27
CA ALA A 123 8.69 19.77 8.67
C ALA A 123 8.43 19.75 10.18
N ALA A 124 8.73 18.63 10.84
CA ALA A 124 8.62 18.45 12.28
C ALA A 124 9.85 18.98 13.07
N GLY A 125 10.81 19.63 12.40
CA GLY A 125 12.02 20.16 13.05
C GLY A 125 13.02 19.10 13.52
N ARG A 126 12.91 17.85 13.03
CA ARG A 126 13.82 16.74 13.35
C ARG A 126 15.04 16.66 12.43
N PHE A 127 15.14 17.58 11.49
CA PHE A 127 16.30 17.73 10.64
C PHE A 127 17.43 18.41 11.40
N LEU A 128 18.34 17.59 11.92
CA LEU A 128 19.50 18.02 12.72
C LEU A 128 20.74 18.35 11.87
N GLY A 129 20.66 18.18 10.53
CA GLY A 129 21.78 18.39 9.63
C GLY A 129 21.85 19.81 9.08
N GLY A 130 23.05 20.38 8.95
CA GLY A 130 23.28 21.67 8.26
C GLY A 130 23.33 21.56 6.72
N GLY A 131 22.99 20.40 6.16
CA GLY A 131 23.05 20.11 4.71
C GLY A 131 21.78 20.54 3.96
N SER A 132 21.72 20.27 2.66
CA SER A 132 20.53 20.60 1.87
C SER A 132 19.37 19.64 2.17
N SER A 133 18.14 20.18 2.18
CA SER A 133 16.92 19.39 2.38
C SER A 133 16.76 18.27 1.35
N PHE A 134 17.16 18.50 0.11
CA PHE A 134 17.06 17.49 -0.96
C PHE A 134 18.06 16.35 -0.78
N GLU A 135 19.29 16.67 -0.39
CA GLU A 135 20.32 15.68 -0.09
C GLU A 135 19.88 14.76 1.06
N TYR A 136 19.31 15.34 2.12
CA TYR A 136 18.76 14.55 3.23
C TYR A 136 17.66 13.59 2.77
N MET A 137 16.75 14.03 1.90
CA MET A 137 15.71 13.16 1.32
C MET A 137 16.32 11.98 0.54
N LEU A 138 17.37 12.22 -0.24
CA LEU A 138 18.07 11.15 -0.98
C LEU A 138 18.78 10.17 -0.03
N GLN A 139 19.37 10.67 1.05
CA GLN A 139 20.05 9.85 2.06
C GLN A 139 19.11 8.90 2.81
N GLN A 140 17.80 9.19 2.85
CA GLN A 140 16.82 8.29 3.47
C GLN A 140 16.35 7.15 2.55
N ILE A 141 16.62 7.20 1.23
CA ILE A 141 16.20 6.15 0.29
C ILE A 141 16.72 4.75 0.69
N PRO A 142 18.01 4.56 1.04
CA PRO A 142 18.51 3.25 1.46
C PRO A 142 17.78 2.72 2.70
N VAL A 143 17.42 3.61 3.63
CA VAL A 143 16.71 3.23 4.87
C VAL A 143 15.34 2.66 4.55
N GLY A 144 14.53 3.34 3.74
CA GLY A 144 13.20 2.77 3.43
C GLY A 144 13.25 1.60 2.47
N LEU A 145 14.27 1.44 1.62
CA LEU A 145 14.48 0.21 0.85
C LEU A 145 14.83 -0.98 1.77
N GLN A 146 15.67 -0.77 2.79
CA GLN A 146 15.99 -1.79 3.81
C GLN A 146 14.76 -2.19 4.62
N LEU A 147 13.87 -1.24 4.91
CA LEU A 147 12.63 -1.49 5.65
C LEU A 147 11.50 -2.05 4.78
N ALA A 148 11.52 -1.82 3.47
CA ALA A 148 10.46 -2.19 2.53
C ALA A 148 10.07 -3.68 2.61
N LEU A 149 11.06 -4.56 2.50
CA LEU A 149 10.84 -6.00 2.42
C LEU A 149 10.47 -6.60 3.78
N PRO A 150 11.16 -6.28 4.90
CA PRO A 150 10.72 -6.70 6.22
C PRO A 150 9.30 -6.22 6.55
N LEU A 151 8.96 -4.97 6.26
CA LEU A 151 7.60 -4.46 6.51
C LEU A 151 6.55 -5.18 5.67
N TYR A 152 6.85 -5.46 4.40
CA TYR A 152 5.98 -6.29 3.56
C TYR A 152 5.80 -7.71 4.13
N ILE A 153 6.86 -8.32 4.63
CA ILE A 153 6.78 -9.65 5.24
C ILE A 153 6.02 -9.59 6.57
N ILE A 154 6.15 -8.55 7.37
CA ILE A 154 5.49 -8.48 8.69
C ILE A 154 4.00 -8.17 8.54
N SER A 155 3.57 -7.45 7.50
CA SER A 155 2.15 -7.19 7.23
C SER A 155 1.43 -8.33 6.49
N VAL A 156 1.86 -9.60 6.63
CA VAL A 156 1.31 -10.76 5.87
C VAL A 156 -0.23 -10.76 5.76
N PRO A 157 -1.02 -10.61 6.84
CA PRO A 157 -2.49 -10.71 6.72
C PRO A 157 -3.07 -9.61 5.82
N PHE A 158 -2.60 -8.38 6.01
CA PHE A 158 -3.01 -7.22 5.22
C PHE A 158 -2.53 -7.35 3.77
N ASN A 159 -1.30 -7.83 3.56
CA ASN A 159 -0.73 -8.00 2.25
C ASN A 159 -1.37 -9.15 1.48
N ILE A 160 -1.81 -10.22 2.13
CA ILE A 160 -2.59 -11.30 1.50
C ILE A 160 -3.93 -10.76 0.99
N ILE A 161 -4.68 -10.02 1.81
CA ILE A 161 -5.97 -9.44 1.43
C ILE A 161 -5.78 -8.44 0.28
N THR A 162 -4.82 -7.53 0.42
CA THR A 162 -4.51 -6.51 -0.59
C THR A 162 -4.05 -7.16 -1.89
N THR A 163 -3.21 -8.19 -1.83
CA THR A 163 -2.76 -8.99 -2.97
C THR A 163 -3.92 -9.70 -3.64
N ALA A 164 -4.78 -10.38 -2.88
CA ALA A 164 -5.94 -11.09 -3.43
C ALA A 164 -6.92 -10.13 -4.13
N CYS A 165 -7.17 -8.96 -3.55
CA CYS A 165 -7.99 -7.92 -4.17
C CYS A 165 -7.32 -7.32 -5.41
N ALA A 166 -6.03 -6.97 -5.33
CA ALA A 166 -5.25 -6.45 -6.45
C ALA A 166 -5.21 -7.42 -7.63
N LEU A 167 -4.95 -8.71 -7.38
CA LEU A 167 -4.98 -9.75 -8.38
C LEU A 167 -6.40 -9.91 -8.94
N SER A 168 -7.43 -9.92 -8.10
CA SER A 168 -8.83 -9.96 -8.56
C SER A 168 -9.13 -8.80 -9.52
N LEU A 169 -8.71 -7.57 -9.19
CA LEU A 169 -8.84 -6.40 -10.07
C LEU A 169 -8.05 -6.57 -11.39
N LEU A 170 -6.81 -7.07 -11.33
CA LEU A 170 -5.97 -7.30 -12.51
C LEU A 170 -6.51 -8.39 -13.44
N PHE A 171 -7.10 -9.44 -12.86
CA PHE A 171 -7.61 -10.61 -13.58
C PHE A 171 -9.08 -10.52 -13.98
N THR A 172 -9.86 -9.59 -13.42
CA THR A 172 -11.24 -9.36 -13.86
C THR A 172 -11.28 -9.02 -15.36
N LYS A 173 -11.95 -9.87 -16.13
CA LYS A 173 -12.16 -9.70 -17.58
C LYS A 173 -13.26 -8.70 -17.92
N ALA A 174 -14.15 -8.42 -16.96
CA ALA A 174 -15.29 -7.53 -17.13
C ALA A 174 -15.13 -6.31 -16.21
N PRO A 175 -15.33 -5.08 -16.73
CA PRO A 175 -15.37 -3.90 -15.88
C PRO A 175 -16.57 -3.99 -14.93
N PHE A 176 -16.44 -3.44 -13.71
CA PHE A 176 -17.45 -3.55 -12.63
C PHE A 176 -18.87 -3.19 -13.06
N TRP A 177 -19.06 -2.26 -14.00
CA TRP A 177 -20.38 -1.90 -14.53
C TRP A 177 -21.09 -3.05 -15.26
N LYS A 178 -20.36 -3.94 -15.94
CA LYS A 178 -20.95 -5.15 -16.56
C LYS A 178 -21.36 -6.19 -15.51
N ILE A 179 -20.63 -6.28 -14.40
CA ILE A 179 -20.97 -7.16 -13.28
C ILE A 179 -22.22 -6.62 -12.56
N ALA A 180 -22.24 -5.32 -12.26
CA ALA A 180 -23.39 -4.64 -11.66
C ALA A 180 -24.65 -4.73 -12.55
N ALA A 181 -24.51 -4.55 -13.87
CA ALA A 181 -25.61 -4.73 -14.80
C ALA A 181 -26.14 -6.17 -14.83
N LYS A 182 -25.26 -7.17 -14.76
CA LYS A 182 -25.65 -8.59 -14.71
C LYS A 182 -26.33 -8.97 -13.39
N LEU A 183 -25.95 -8.32 -12.29
CA LEU A 183 -26.60 -8.51 -10.98
C LEU A 183 -27.98 -7.82 -10.92
N ARG A 184 -28.13 -6.64 -11.53
CA ARG A 184 -29.43 -5.95 -11.65
C ARG A 184 -30.39 -6.64 -12.63
N GLY A 185 -29.86 -7.23 -13.71
CA GLY A 185 -30.66 -7.98 -14.69
C GLY A 185 -31.09 -9.38 -14.25
N LYS A 186 -30.74 -9.82 -13.03
CA LYS A 186 -31.16 -11.11 -12.45
C LYS A 186 -32.39 -11.01 -11.53
N GLN A 187 -33.04 -9.85 -11.42
CA GLN A 187 -34.24 -9.65 -10.59
C GLN A 187 -35.57 -9.74 -11.37
N SER A 188 -35.59 -10.30 -12.58
CA SER A 188 -36.82 -10.56 -13.33
C SER A 188 -36.92 -12.02 -13.76
N VAL A 189 -37.17 -12.91 -12.80
CA VAL A 189 -37.90 -14.16 -12.99
C VAL A 189 -38.76 -14.37 -11.76
#